data_AF-A9GWP2-F1
#
_entry.id   AF-A9GWP2-F1
#
_cell.length_a   1.000
_cell.length_b   1.000
_cell.length_c   1.000
_cell.angle_alpha   90.00
_cell.angle_beta   90.00
_cell.angle_gamma   90.00
#
_symmetry.space_group_name_H-M   'P 1'
#
loop_
_entity.id
_entity.type
_entity.pdbx_description
1 polymer ?
#
loop_
_entity_poly.entity_id
_entity_poly.type
_entity_poly.pdbx_seq_one_letter_code
_entity_poly.pdbx_strand_id
1 'polypeptide(L)'
;MLASMNLLRPIGALVLALGLVAGCQRGSSRRPASQPSYGQAYPPYGAPQQGAPPQQPGYPQQPGYPQQPGYPPAQTGPVPAPTFNVPTMPGLPVLGDPINDINVSWLQSEAGVVMGALIGALPAASQQKVRGIPFIADPTVGEVNAFAGCDDQRMPFMAITDGLLEVEAQIAQFKATDEIFGTRKLDEFLRMLAQRQRPGQPIVRPPAGFIDPVQHTDPRKVERQRQLYHEQLAFVLGHELGHHHLGHTGCANGQGGSRGVTPADLGRMLSRTLPIFNQPNEIAADVAGVNNLLAAGARQQGYRWTEGGAMLTLGFFASLDQLTPATILFAFEQTHPHPLLRQPVVQQTANTWRMTGGAPVFTFPGFGG
;
A
#
# COMPACT_ATOMS: atom_id res chain seq x y z
N MET A 1 45.84 -7.71 -49.72
CA MET A 1 44.87 -7.23 -50.72
C MET A 1 43.72 -8.23 -50.77
N LEU A 2 42.49 -7.78 -51.07
CA LEU A 2 41.24 -8.56 -51.03
C LEU A 2 40.84 -9.00 -49.59
N ALA A 3 39.56 -9.04 -49.21
CA ALA A 3 38.36 -8.42 -49.80
C ALA A 3 37.30 -8.14 -48.71
N SER A 4 36.32 -7.29 -49.06
CA SER A 4 35.23 -6.83 -48.19
C SER A 4 34.16 -7.90 -47.92
N MET A 5 33.49 -7.84 -46.76
CA MET A 5 32.10 -8.27 -46.60
C MET A 5 31.32 -7.32 -45.69
N ASN A 6 30.33 -6.63 -46.25
CA ASN A 6 29.27 -5.96 -45.48
C ASN A 6 28.12 -6.97 -45.26
N LEU A 7 27.48 -6.93 -44.09
CA LEU A 7 26.09 -7.39 -43.95
C LEU A 7 25.27 -6.37 -43.17
N LEU A 8 24.08 -6.06 -43.68
CA LEU A 8 23.16 -5.09 -43.10
C LEU A 8 22.30 -5.74 -42.02
N ARG A 9 21.98 -4.99 -40.96
CA ARG A 9 20.87 -5.32 -40.05
C ARG A 9 19.56 -4.78 -40.65
N PRO A 10 18.52 -5.61 -40.87
CA PRO A 10 17.19 -5.11 -41.18
C PRO A 10 16.53 -4.51 -39.92
N ILE A 11 15.92 -3.33 -40.06
CA ILE A 11 15.09 -2.73 -39.01
C ILE A 11 13.67 -3.29 -39.16
N GLY A 12 13.27 -4.17 -38.25
CA GLY A 12 11.91 -4.72 -38.19
C GLY A 12 10.97 -3.81 -37.41
N ALA A 13 10.17 -2.99 -38.10
CA ALA A 13 9.13 -2.18 -37.47
C ALA A 13 7.90 -3.04 -37.15
N LEU A 14 7.66 -3.32 -35.87
CA LEU A 14 6.49 -4.07 -35.41
C LEU A 14 5.29 -3.12 -35.19
N VAL A 15 4.35 -3.11 -36.12
CA VAL A 15 3.10 -2.35 -35.98
C VAL A 15 2.11 -3.15 -35.14
N LEU A 16 1.84 -2.69 -33.91
CA LEU A 16 0.81 -3.28 -33.05
C LEU A 16 -0.59 -2.78 -33.47
N ALA A 17 -1.37 -3.65 -34.11
CA ALA A 17 -2.77 -3.38 -34.41
C ALA A 17 -3.68 -3.79 -33.24
N LEU A 18 -4.40 -2.84 -32.64
CA LEU A 18 -5.35 -3.09 -31.55
C LEU A 18 -6.65 -3.71 -32.10
N GLY A 19 -6.84 -5.01 -31.85
CA GLY A 19 -8.06 -5.74 -32.22
C GLY A 19 -9.20 -5.52 -31.21
N LEU A 20 -10.20 -4.71 -31.57
CA LEU A 20 -11.47 -4.61 -30.83
C LEU A 20 -12.32 -5.89 -31.03
N VAL A 21 -12.42 -6.73 -30.01
CA VAL A 21 -13.28 -7.94 -30.04
C VAL A 21 -14.61 -7.67 -29.33
N ALA A 22 -15.61 -7.22 -30.08
CA ALA A 22 -16.99 -7.13 -29.62
C ALA A 22 -17.75 -8.44 -29.93
N GLY A 23 -17.82 -9.34 -28.95
CA GLY A 23 -18.47 -10.66 -29.09
C GLY A 23 -19.90 -10.69 -28.52
N CYS A 24 -20.92 -10.65 -29.38
CA CYS A 24 -22.31 -10.83 -28.96
C CYS A 24 -22.67 -12.32 -28.79
N GLN A 25 -23.33 -12.69 -27.69
CA GLN A 25 -24.06 -13.96 -27.60
C GLN A 25 -25.40 -13.80 -26.87
N ARG A 26 -26.49 -14.19 -27.54
CA ARG A 26 -27.83 -14.31 -26.95
C ARG A 26 -28.06 -15.77 -26.56
N GLY A 27 -28.45 -16.01 -25.31
CA GLY A 27 -28.91 -17.32 -24.82
C GLY A 27 -30.08 -17.11 -23.86
N SER A 28 -31.18 -17.82 -24.05
CA SER A 28 -32.47 -17.47 -23.45
C SER A 28 -32.95 -18.49 -22.41
N SER A 29 -33.73 -17.98 -21.44
CA SER A 29 -34.78 -18.71 -20.71
C SER A 29 -34.38 -19.83 -19.74
N ARG A 30 -34.54 -19.56 -18.43
CA ARG A 30 -35.72 -20.03 -17.65
C ARG A 30 -35.72 -19.51 -16.21
N ARG A 31 -36.82 -18.87 -15.79
CA ARG A 31 -37.25 -18.76 -14.38
C ARG A 31 -38.30 -19.83 -14.10
N PRO A 32 -38.37 -20.35 -12.87
CA PRO A 32 -39.65 -20.56 -12.18
C PRO A 32 -39.93 -19.38 -11.23
N ALA A 33 -41.18 -19.22 -10.81
CA ALA A 33 -41.59 -18.18 -9.85
C ALA A 33 -42.35 -18.81 -8.67
N SER A 34 -42.25 -18.19 -7.50
CA SER A 34 -43.14 -18.46 -6.36
C SER A 34 -43.40 -17.19 -5.56
N GLN A 35 -44.67 -17.00 -5.21
CA GLN A 35 -45.28 -15.92 -4.44
C GLN A 35 -46.67 -16.43 -3.99
N PRO A 36 -47.35 -15.79 -3.02
CA PRO A 36 -46.88 -14.91 -1.96
C PRO A 36 -47.31 -15.43 -0.56
N SER A 37 -47.11 -14.65 0.50
CA SER A 37 -47.92 -14.77 1.73
C SER A 37 -48.13 -13.40 2.39
N TYR A 38 -49.18 -13.27 3.19
CA TYR A 38 -49.72 -12.01 3.71
C TYR A 38 -49.32 -11.74 5.17
N GLY A 39 -49.24 -10.45 5.56
CA GLY A 39 -49.09 -10.02 6.95
C GLY A 39 -49.10 -8.49 7.10
N GLN A 40 -50.17 -7.93 7.66
CA GLN A 40 -50.41 -6.48 7.84
C GLN A 40 -50.88 -6.25 9.29
N ALA A 41 -50.25 -5.32 10.04
CA ALA A 41 -50.70 -4.91 11.37
C ALA A 41 -50.10 -3.56 11.84
N TYR A 42 -50.96 -2.65 12.32
CA TYR A 42 -50.72 -1.37 13.02
C TYR A 42 -52.10 -0.83 13.48
N PRO A 43 -52.21 0.18 14.38
CA PRO A 43 -51.53 0.47 15.66
C PRO A 43 -52.55 0.27 16.84
N PRO A 44 -52.50 0.89 18.07
CA PRO A 44 -52.58 2.36 18.33
C PRO A 44 -51.88 2.95 19.60
N TYR A 45 -51.54 4.25 19.52
CA TYR A 45 -51.54 5.34 20.54
C TYR A 45 -51.17 5.18 22.04
N GLY A 46 -50.33 6.11 22.54
CA GLY A 46 -50.18 6.50 23.96
C GLY A 46 -49.07 7.57 24.19
N ALA A 47 -49.30 8.62 25.00
CA ALA A 47 -48.36 9.75 25.21
C ALA A 47 -48.59 10.47 26.59
N PRO A 48 -48.09 11.70 26.88
CA PRO A 48 -46.72 12.00 27.36
C PRO A 48 -46.66 12.89 28.64
N GLN A 49 -45.47 13.16 29.22
CA GLN A 49 -45.07 14.34 30.04
C GLN A 49 -43.61 14.13 30.56
N GLN A 50 -42.81 15.05 31.13
CA GLN A 50 -42.50 16.51 31.09
C GLN A 50 -41.61 16.79 32.35
N GLY A 51 -40.58 17.67 32.30
CA GLY A 51 -39.90 18.17 33.53
C GLY A 51 -38.44 18.69 33.42
N ALA A 52 -38.22 19.98 33.73
CA ALA A 52 -36.93 20.71 33.88
C ALA A 52 -37.20 22.15 34.44
N PRO A 53 -36.24 23.05 34.79
CA PRO A 53 -34.76 22.96 34.92
C PRO A 53 -34.32 23.09 36.43
N PRO A 54 -33.53 24.05 37.02
CA PRO A 54 -32.82 25.28 36.61
C PRO A 54 -31.25 25.22 36.69
N GLN A 55 -30.54 26.08 37.48
CA GLN A 55 -29.09 26.38 37.32
C GLN A 55 -28.29 26.82 38.59
N GLN A 56 -26.96 26.49 38.60
CA GLN A 56 -25.76 27.28 39.05
C GLN A 56 -25.58 27.75 40.54
N PRO A 57 -24.36 28.23 40.97
CA PRO A 57 -22.95 27.95 40.57
C PRO A 57 -21.93 27.78 41.77
N GLY A 58 -20.65 27.41 41.54
CA GLY A 58 -19.55 27.61 42.52
C GLY A 58 -18.23 26.80 42.35
N TYR A 59 -17.09 27.34 42.84
CA TYR A 59 -15.72 26.72 42.92
C TYR A 59 -15.01 27.13 44.24
N PRO A 60 -14.16 26.28 44.86
CA PRO A 60 -12.72 26.59 45.04
C PRO A 60 -11.77 25.36 44.99
N GLN A 61 -10.55 25.42 45.58
CA GLN A 61 -9.36 24.58 45.24
C GLN A 61 -8.79 23.62 46.34
N GLN A 62 -8.13 22.53 45.88
CA GLN A 62 -6.93 21.80 46.43
C GLN A 62 -6.94 21.23 47.90
N PRO A 63 -5.94 20.40 48.34
CA PRO A 63 -5.07 19.38 47.68
C PRO A 63 -4.95 18.02 48.48
N GLY A 64 -4.29 16.97 47.94
CA GLY A 64 -3.75 15.84 48.74
C GLY A 64 -3.65 14.43 48.10
N TYR A 65 -2.69 13.61 48.54
CA TYR A 65 -2.41 12.19 48.14
C TYR A 65 -2.39 11.26 49.38
N PRO A 66 -2.73 9.94 49.29
CA PRO A 66 -1.72 8.87 49.07
C PRO A 66 -2.22 7.64 48.25
N GLN A 67 -1.37 6.61 48.08
CA GLN A 67 -1.60 5.39 47.24
C GLN A 67 -2.06 4.13 48.01
N GLN A 68 -2.67 3.17 47.29
CA GLN A 68 -2.38 1.71 47.41
C GLN A 68 -2.73 0.94 46.09
N PRO A 69 -2.25 -0.32 45.88
CA PRO A 69 -2.17 -0.94 44.55
C PRO A 69 -3.24 -2.01 44.21
N GLY A 70 -3.37 -2.32 42.92
CA GLY A 70 -4.16 -3.46 42.39
C GLY A 70 -3.74 -3.85 40.95
N TYR A 71 -3.89 -5.12 40.58
CA TYR A 71 -3.51 -5.68 39.26
C TYR A 71 -4.61 -5.51 38.18
N PRO A 72 -4.28 -5.57 36.87
CA PRO A 72 -5.13 -4.99 35.82
C PRO A 72 -6.05 -5.99 35.09
N PRO A 73 -7.23 -5.54 34.62
CA PRO A 73 -8.01 -6.21 33.59
C PRO A 73 -7.89 -5.53 32.20
N ALA A 74 -7.80 -6.35 31.14
CA ALA A 74 -8.07 -6.07 29.72
C ALA A 74 -7.73 -4.68 29.14
N GLN A 75 -6.67 -4.60 28.33
CA GLN A 75 -6.44 -3.43 27.47
C GLN A 75 -7.51 -3.29 26.38
N THR A 76 -8.04 -2.09 26.26
CA THR A 76 -8.84 -1.62 25.12
C THR A 76 -7.99 -1.64 23.84
N GLY A 77 -8.65 -1.70 22.67
CA GLY A 77 -7.99 -1.56 21.37
C GLY A 77 -7.21 -0.25 21.21
N PRO A 78 -6.35 -0.15 20.17
CA PRO A 78 -5.40 0.95 20.03
C PRO A 78 -6.10 2.31 19.98
N VAL A 79 -5.95 3.07 21.07
CA VAL A 79 -6.18 4.52 21.06
C VAL A 79 -5.16 5.11 20.09
N PRO A 80 -5.54 5.94 19.11
CA PRO A 80 -4.57 6.55 18.22
C PRO A 80 -3.59 7.37 19.05
N ALA A 81 -2.30 7.07 18.92
CA ALA A 81 -1.26 7.90 19.50
C ALA A 81 -1.43 9.33 18.96
N PRO A 82 -1.35 10.37 19.80
CA PRO A 82 -1.46 11.74 19.32
C PRO A 82 -0.36 11.99 18.30
N THR A 83 -0.75 12.19 17.03
CA THR A 83 0.15 12.64 15.97
C THR A 83 0.53 14.08 16.27
N PHE A 84 1.58 14.24 17.07
CA PHE A 84 2.21 15.53 17.29
C PHE A 84 2.80 16.01 15.95
N ASN A 85 2.03 16.82 15.23
CA ASN A 85 2.56 17.78 14.27
C ASN A 85 3.41 18.80 15.04
N VAL A 86 4.59 18.36 15.49
CA VAL A 86 5.65 19.24 16.01
C VAL A 86 6.05 20.12 14.83
N PRO A 87 5.89 21.46 14.89
CA PRO A 87 6.35 22.32 13.83
C PRO A 87 7.87 22.19 13.72
N THR A 88 8.36 21.66 12.60
CA THR A 88 9.79 21.54 12.30
C THR A 88 10.37 22.93 12.15
N MET A 89 10.84 23.50 13.27
CA MET A 89 11.51 24.80 13.31
C MET A 89 12.69 24.79 12.33
N PRO A 90 12.69 25.67 11.30
CA PRO A 90 13.72 25.64 10.27
C PRO A 90 15.13 25.83 10.86
N GLY A 91 15.99 24.83 10.67
CA GLY A 91 17.42 24.90 11.02
C GLY A 91 17.88 24.09 12.23
N LEU A 92 16.99 23.36 12.93
CA LEU A 92 17.41 22.37 13.94
C LEU A 92 17.51 20.95 13.33
N PRO A 93 18.51 20.14 13.72
CA PRO A 93 18.62 18.75 13.27
C PRO A 93 17.55 17.87 13.92
N VAL A 94 16.99 16.94 13.15
CA VAL A 94 16.06 15.92 13.65
C VAL A 94 16.86 14.68 14.06
N LEU A 95 16.75 14.30 15.33
CA LEU A 95 17.44 13.16 15.94
C LEU A 95 16.44 12.05 16.28
N GLY A 96 16.86 10.78 16.16
CA GLY A 96 16.01 9.62 16.45
C GLY A 96 14.85 9.46 15.46
N ASP A 97 15.08 9.77 14.18
CA ASP A 97 14.08 9.63 13.13
C ASP A 97 13.89 8.14 12.75
N PRO A 98 12.68 7.55 12.89
CA PRO A 98 12.52 6.10 12.69
C PRO A 98 12.76 5.56 11.26
N ILE A 99 12.93 6.40 10.23
CA ILE A 99 13.38 5.97 8.89
C ILE A 99 14.92 6.01 8.83
N ASN A 100 15.56 7.01 9.44
CA ASN A 100 17.01 7.02 9.62
C ASN A 100 17.50 5.76 10.36
N ASP A 101 16.82 5.44 11.47
CA ASP A 101 17.20 4.37 12.39
C ASP A 101 16.74 2.96 11.94
N ILE A 102 15.91 2.88 10.88
CA ILE A 102 15.21 1.65 10.43
C ILE A 102 14.49 0.98 11.61
N ASN A 103 13.63 1.75 12.28
CA ASN A 103 12.85 1.29 13.42
C ASN A 103 11.63 0.47 12.93
N VAL A 104 11.82 -0.84 12.77
CA VAL A 104 10.82 -1.77 12.23
C VAL A 104 9.45 -1.64 12.90
N SER A 105 9.39 -1.50 14.24
CA SER A 105 8.11 -1.34 14.94
C SER A 105 7.36 -0.05 14.56
N TRP A 106 8.09 1.03 14.27
CA TRP A 106 7.48 2.24 13.71
C TRP A 106 7.05 2.04 12.25
N LEU A 107 7.90 1.41 11.42
CA LEU A 107 7.60 1.13 10.00
C LEU A 107 6.32 0.30 9.84
N GLN A 108 6.16 -0.74 10.65
CA GLN A 108 4.94 -1.57 10.72
C GLN A 108 3.71 -0.74 11.13
N SER A 109 3.86 0.15 12.12
CA SER A 109 2.78 1.04 12.56
C SER A 109 2.34 1.98 11.44
N GLU A 110 3.27 2.61 10.72
CA GLU A 110 2.92 3.56 9.66
C GLU A 110 2.33 2.87 8.42
N ALA A 111 2.77 1.66 8.09
CA ALA A 111 2.11 0.84 7.07
C ALA A 111 0.61 0.64 7.41
N GLY A 112 0.27 0.47 8.70
CA GLY A 112 -1.11 0.46 9.18
C GLY A 112 -1.85 1.80 9.02
N VAL A 113 -1.16 2.93 9.23
CA VAL A 113 -1.72 4.28 9.00
C VAL A 113 -2.01 4.51 7.50
N VAL A 114 -1.07 4.14 6.62
CA VAL A 114 -1.23 4.25 5.17
C VAL A 114 -2.35 3.33 4.67
N MET A 115 -2.41 2.08 5.16
CA MET A 115 -3.52 1.15 4.90
C MET A 115 -4.88 1.75 5.29
N GLY A 116 -4.97 2.36 6.49
CA GLY A 116 -6.19 3.03 6.95
C GLY A 116 -6.62 4.19 6.04
N ALA A 117 -5.67 4.99 5.55
CA ALA A 117 -5.93 6.08 4.61
C ALA A 117 -6.39 5.57 3.24
N LEU A 118 -5.78 4.50 2.70
CA LEU A 118 -6.19 3.86 1.45
C LEU A 118 -7.61 3.29 1.56
N ILE A 119 -7.92 2.50 2.60
CA ILE A 119 -9.25 1.95 2.85
C ILE A 119 -10.28 3.07 3.04
N GLY A 120 -9.91 4.18 3.71
CA GLY A 120 -10.73 5.38 3.84
C GLY A 120 -10.99 6.10 2.51
N ALA A 121 -10.08 5.98 1.54
CA ALA A 121 -10.18 6.60 0.23
C ALA A 121 -11.00 5.83 -0.80
N LEU A 122 -11.17 4.51 -0.63
CA LEU A 122 -11.94 3.66 -1.55
C LEU A 122 -13.43 4.07 -1.67
N PRO A 123 -14.06 3.81 -2.83
CA PRO A 123 -15.52 3.86 -2.96
C PRO A 123 -16.21 2.92 -1.97
N ALA A 124 -17.39 3.29 -1.46
CA ALA A 124 -18.06 2.58 -0.37
C ALA A 124 -18.23 1.06 -0.59
N ALA A 125 -18.58 0.63 -1.81
CA ALA A 125 -18.71 -0.79 -2.16
C ALA A 125 -17.36 -1.55 -2.12
N SER A 126 -16.25 -0.91 -2.50
CA SER A 126 -14.90 -1.48 -2.39
C SER A 126 -14.43 -1.48 -0.92
N GLN A 127 -14.67 -0.39 -0.19
CA GLN A 127 -14.36 -0.28 1.23
C GLN A 127 -15.05 -1.37 2.06
N GLN A 128 -16.33 -1.66 1.77
CA GLN A 128 -17.08 -2.74 2.43
C GLN A 128 -16.42 -4.11 2.27
N LYS A 129 -15.77 -4.40 1.14
CA LYS A 129 -15.05 -5.66 0.92
C LYS A 129 -13.81 -5.82 1.80
N VAL A 130 -13.11 -4.72 2.11
CA VAL A 130 -11.74 -4.73 2.66
C VAL A 130 -11.61 -4.24 4.10
N ARG A 131 -12.57 -3.47 4.63
CA ARG A 131 -12.47 -2.82 5.95
C ARG A 131 -12.28 -3.77 7.14
N GLY A 132 -12.57 -5.06 6.98
CA GLY A 132 -12.40 -6.09 8.01
C GLY A 132 -11.28 -7.12 7.73
N ILE A 133 -10.40 -6.85 6.76
CA ILE A 133 -9.28 -7.74 6.42
C ILE A 133 -8.13 -7.51 7.41
N PRO A 134 -7.55 -8.55 8.05
CA PRO A 134 -6.36 -8.40 8.87
C PRO A 134 -5.16 -7.95 8.02
N PHE A 135 -4.41 -6.97 8.53
CA PHE A 135 -3.14 -6.53 7.97
C PHE A 135 -2.01 -6.88 8.95
N ILE A 136 -0.96 -7.53 8.46
CA ILE A 136 0.05 -8.21 9.28
C ILE A 136 1.46 -7.90 8.76
N ALA A 137 2.40 -7.69 9.68
CA ALA A 137 3.82 -7.64 9.35
C ALA A 137 4.43 -9.04 9.34
N ASP A 138 5.20 -9.36 8.30
CA ASP A 138 5.94 -10.61 8.15
C ASP A 138 7.42 -10.41 8.53
N PRO A 139 7.89 -10.95 9.66
CA PRO A 139 9.29 -10.83 10.11
C PRO A 139 10.25 -11.82 9.41
N THR A 140 9.83 -12.50 8.33
CA THR A 140 10.67 -13.49 7.64
C THR A 140 11.93 -12.82 7.04
N VAL A 141 13.10 -13.26 7.52
CA VAL A 141 14.38 -12.59 7.26
C VAL A 141 14.80 -12.70 5.79
N GLY A 142 14.97 -11.55 5.15
CA GLY A 142 15.41 -11.45 3.76
C GLY A 142 14.29 -11.48 2.72
N GLU A 143 13.04 -11.73 3.14
CA GLU A 143 11.89 -11.62 2.26
C GLU A 143 11.51 -10.15 2.03
N VAL A 144 11.27 -9.80 0.78
CA VAL A 144 10.90 -8.44 0.33
C VAL A 144 9.66 -8.61 -0.55
N ASN A 145 8.48 -8.40 0.05
CA ASN A 145 7.21 -8.42 -0.67
C ASN A 145 6.05 -7.81 0.13
N ALA A 146 4.90 -7.69 -0.53
CA ALA A 146 3.58 -7.65 0.10
C ALA A 146 2.67 -8.70 -0.54
N PHE A 147 1.53 -8.99 0.09
CA PHE A 147 0.59 -10.00 -0.38
C PHE A 147 -0.85 -9.66 0.03
N ALA A 148 -1.79 -9.82 -0.89
CA ALA A 148 -3.21 -10.03 -0.62
C ALA A 148 -3.60 -11.49 -0.93
N GLY A 149 -4.25 -12.17 0.01
CA GLY A 149 -4.57 -13.59 -0.16
C GLY A 149 -5.63 -14.12 0.80
N CYS A 150 -5.82 -15.44 0.77
CA CYS A 150 -6.79 -16.13 1.62
C CYS A 150 -6.11 -17.22 2.46
N ASP A 151 -6.51 -17.37 3.72
CA ASP A 151 -6.14 -18.53 4.53
C ASP A 151 -6.84 -19.82 4.05
N ASP A 152 -6.50 -20.95 4.67
CA ASP A 152 -7.09 -22.26 4.32
C ASP A 152 -8.62 -22.33 4.61
N GLN A 153 -9.18 -21.39 5.38
CA GLN A 153 -10.63 -21.25 5.62
C GLN A 153 -11.30 -20.30 4.62
N ARG A 154 -10.54 -19.76 3.66
CA ARG A 154 -10.91 -18.71 2.70
C ARG A 154 -11.22 -17.35 3.34
N MET A 155 -10.71 -17.07 4.54
CA MET A 155 -10.77 -15.71 5.08
C MET A 155 -9.67 -14.85 4.43
N PRO A 156 -9.99 -13.63 3.98
CA PRO A 156 -9.00 -12.74 3.38
C PRO A 156 -8.00 -12.24 4.43
N PHE A 157 -6.74 -12.04 4.02
CA PHE A 157 -5.72 -11.32 4.77
C PHE A 157 -4.73 -10.59 3.86
N MET A 158 -4.08 -9.57 4.42
CA MET A 158 -2.98 -8.84 3.80
C MET A 158 -1.72 -8.93 4.65
N ALA A 159 -0.57 -9.03 4.02
CA ALA A 159 0.74 -9.02 4.68
C ALA A 159 1.74 -8.11 3.96
N ILE A 160 2.70 -7.56 4.71
CA ILE A 160 3.89 -6.87 4.18
C ILE A 160 5.13 -7.35 4.95
N THR A 161 6.25 -7.56 4.27
CA THR A 161 7.46 -8.05 4.95
C THR A 161 8.26 -6.93 5.58
N ASP A 162 8.87 -7.20 6.74
CA ASP A 162 9.79 -6.27 7.40
C ASP A 162 10.98 -5.91 6.49
N GLY A 163 11.38 -6.84 5.60
CA GLY A 163 12.37 -6.57 4.56
C GLY A 163 11.91 -5.56 3.51
N LEU A 164 10.63 -5.57 3.09
CA LEU A 164 10.11 -4.53 2.19
C LEU A 164 9.98 -3.19 2.92
N LEU A 165 9.48 -3.20 4.15
CA LEU A 165 9.40 -1.99 4.99
C LEU A 165 10.78 -1.33 5.16
N GLU A 166 11.83 -2.12 5.39
CA GLU A 166 13.22 -1.67 5.45
C GLU A 166 13.75 -1.17 4.09
N VAL A 167 13.48 -1.89 3.00
CA VAL A 167 13.92 -1.51 1.65
C VAL A 167 13.30 -0.17 1.23
N GLU A 168 11.98 0.01 1.37
CA GLU A 168 11.31 1.27 1.02
C GLU A 168 11.74 2.44 1.92
N ALA A 169 12.05 2.18 3.20
CA ALA A 169 12.62 3.19 4.12
C ALA A 169 14.03 3.62 3.68
N GLN A 170 14.89 2.66 3.30
CA GLN A 170 16.22 2.96 2.76
C GLN A 170 16.14 3.71 1.42
N ILE A 171 15.28 3.28 0.49
CA ILE A 171 15.04 3.97 -0.78
C ILE A 171 14.59 5.41 -0.53
N ALA A 172 13.60 5.63 0.33
CA ALA A 172 13.09 6.96 0.67
C ALA A 172 14.20 7.86 1.25
N GLN A 173 14.99 7.34 2.19
CA GLN A 173 16.09 8.05 2.82
C GLN A 173 17.15 8.47 1.80
N PHE A 174 17.61 7.54 0.94
CA PHE A 174 18.67 7.86 -0.02
C PHE A 174 18.17 8.77 -1.13
N LYS A 175 16.94 8.55 -1.64
CA LYS A 175 16.30 9.42 -2.62
C LYS A 175 16.07 10.85 -2.10
N ALA A 176 15.64 11.00 -0.84
CA ALA A 176 15.51 12.32 -0.21
C ALA A 176 16.86 13.02 -0.02
N THR A 177 17.92 12.26 0.31
CA THR A 177 19.28 12.81 0.40
C THR A 177 19.73 13.32 -0.97
N ASP A 178 19.48 12.55 -2.03
CA ASP A 178 19.83 12.91 -3.41
C ASP A 178 19.04 14.12 -3.93
N GLU A 179 17.75 14.24 -3.58
CA GLU A 179 16.92 15.40 -3.93
C GLU A 179 17.28 16.70 -3.18
N ILE A 180 17.70 16.61 -1.91
CA ILE A 180 18.01 17.79 -1.08
C ILE A 180 19.48 18.24 -1.22
N PHE A 181 20.41 17.33 -1.51
CA PHE A 181 21.85 17.61 -1.52
C PHE A 181 22.57 17.33 -2.85
N GLY A 182 21.87 16.81 -3.88
CA GLY A 182 22.48 16.51 -5.18
C GLY A 182 23.46 15.33 -5.16
N THR A 183 23.31 14.43 -4.18
CA THR A 183 24.11 13.20 -4.06
C THR A 183 23.61 12.09 -5.00
N ARG A 184 24.21 10.90 -4.91
CA ARG A 184 23.79 9.68 -5.65
C ARG A 184 23.75 8.45 -4.73
N LYS A 185 23.24 8.63 -3.52
CA LYS A 185 23.16 7.62 -2.46
C LYS A 185 22.25 6.47 -2.84
N LEU A 186 21.19 6.70 -3.61
CA LEU A 186 20.30 5.62 -4.06
C LEU A 186 21.04 4.70 -5.06
N ASP A 187 21.72 5.30 -6.03
CA ASP A 187 22.65 4.65 -6.97
C ASP A 187 23.76 3.85 -6.26
N GLU A 188 24.39 4.43 -5.24
CA GLU A 188 25.45 3.81 -4.45
C GLU A 188 24.92 2.64 -3.61
N PHE A 189 23.72 2.77 -3.03
CA PHE A 189 23.04 1.72 -2.27
C PHE A 189 22.63 0.56 -3.18
N LEU A 190 22.02 0.84 -4.34
CA LEU A 190 21.56 -0.18 -5.28
C LEU A 190 22.75 -0.99 -5.83
N ARG A 191 23.88 -0.34 -6.17
CA ARG A 191 25.14 -1.04 -6.51
C ARG A 191 25.67 -1.89 -5.35
N MET A 192 25.48 -1.45 -4.10
CA MET A 192 25.88 -2.21 -2.92
C MET A 192 25.03 -3.47 -2.73
N LEU A 193 23.70 -3.39 -2.91
CA LEU A 193 22.81 -4.55 -2.90
C LEU A 193 23.18 -5.52 -4.03
N ALA A 194 23.31 -5.04 -5.27
CA ALA A 194 23.62 -5.88 -6.43
C ALA A 194 24.91 -6.70 -6.23
N GLN A 195 25.91 -6.13 -5.55
CA GLN A 195 27.16 -6.82 -5.22
C GLN A 195 27.05 -7.77 -4.03
N ARG A 196 26.31 -7.39 -2.97
CA ARG A 196 26.43 -7.99 -1.63
C ARG A 196 25.19 -8.74 -1.13
N GLN A 197 23.98 -8.37 -1.55
CA GLN A 197 22.75 -9.02 -1.11
C GLN A 197 22.71 -10.47 -1.60
N ARG A 198 22.19 -11.37 -0.76
CA ARG A 198 21.99 -12.78 -1.09
C ARG A 198 20.58 -13.23 -0.65
N PRO A 199 19.98 -14.23 -1.29
CA PRO A 199 18.69 -14.78 -0.85
C PRO A 199 18.76 -15.33 0.58
N GLY A 200 17.66 -15.20 1.35
CA GLY A 200 17.58 -15.70 2.73
C GLY A 200 18.58 -15.08 3.71
N GLN A 201 19.06 -13.86 3.42
CA GLN A 201 19.90 -13.07 4.32
C GLN A 201 19.22 -11.73 4.63
N PRO A 202 19.50 -11.10 5.79
CA PRO A 202 19.04 -9.74 6.07
C PRO A 202 19.38 -8.75 4.93
N ILE A 203 18.60 -7.67 4.85
CA ILE A 203 18.86 -6.61 3.87
C ILE A 203 20.23 -5.98 4.17
N VAL A 204 21.09 -5.85 3.15
CA VAL A 204 22.43 -5.28 3.30
C VAL A 204 22.32 -3.77 3.54
N ARG A 205 22.39 -3.38 4.81
CA ARG A 205 22.46 -1.98 5.25
C ARG A 205 23.83 -1.35 4.88
N PRO A 206 23.85 -0.11 4.37
CA PRO A 206 25.08 0.67 4.21
C PRO A 206 25.83 0.89 5.54
N PRO A 207 27.16 1.10 5.50
CA PRO A 207 27.96 1.38 6.69
C PRO A 207 27.64 2.75 7.30
N ALA A 208 27.98 2.93 8.58
CA ALA A 208 27.93 4.23 9.24
C ALA A 208 28.75 5.28 8.45
N GLY A 209 28.22 6.50 8.34
CA GLY A 209 28.81 7.57 7.51
C GLY A 209 28.56 7.44 6.01
N PHE A 210 27.72 6.49 5.55
CA PHE A 210 27.33 6.41 4.14
C PHE A 210 26.58 7.66 3.67
N ILE A 211 25.70 8.23 4.51
CA ILE A 211 25.24 9.62 4.42
C ILE A 211 26.06 10.45 5.41
N ASP A 212 26.36 11.70 5.04
CA ASP A 212 26.98 12.67 5.96
C ASP A 212 26.06 12.92 7.19
N PRO A 213 26.58 12.99 8.44
CA PRO A 213 25.73 13.15 9.63
C PRO A 213 24.84 14.40 9.66
N VAL A 214 25.27 15.50 9.03
CA VAL A 214 24.49 16.74 8.93
C VAL A 214 23.38 16.56 7.89
N GLN A 215 23.70 15.98 6.73
CA GLN A 215 22.70 15.64 5.70
C GLN A 215 21.65 14.63 6.20
N HIS A 216 22.08 13.65 6.99
CA HIS A 216 21.25 12.57 7.51
C HIS A 216 20.15 13.09 8.45
N THR A 217 20.43 14.15 9.20
CA THR A 217 19.56 14.76 10.22
C THR A 217 18.89 16.08 9.79
N ASP A 218 19.10 16.52 8.54
CA ASP A 218 18.49 17.76 8.03
C ASP A 218 16.94 17.66 7.98
N PRO A 219 16.20 18.61 8.56
CA PRO A 219 14.74 18.53 8.66
C PRO A 219 14.03 18.49 7.29
N ARG A 220 14.65 19.01 6.22
CA ARG A 220 14.09 18.98 4.86
C ARG A 220 14.23 17.60 4.23
N LYS A 221 15.37 16.94 4.44
CA LYS A 221 15.62 15.54 4.04
C LYS A 221 14.73 14.58 4.83
N VAL A 222 14.56 14.83 6.13
CA VAL A 222 13.68 14.05 7.00
C VAL A 222 12.21 14.22 6.64
N GLU A 223 11.71 15.43 6.38
CA GLU A 223 10.36 15.62 5.83
C GLU A 223 10.22 14.92 4.46
N ARG A 224 11.20 15.07 3.57
CA ARG A 224 11.11 14.50 2.22
C ARG A 224 11.14 12.96 2.21
N GLN A 225 11.89 12.31 3.09
CA GLN A 225 11.88 10.84 3.18
C GLN A 225 10.55 10.31 3.74
N ARG A 226 9.86 11.04 4.62
CA ARG A 226 8.50 10.69 5.08
C ARG A 226 7.52 10.67 3.90
N GLN A 227 7.52 11.74 3.10
CA GLN A 227 6.70 11.86 1.90
C GLN A 227 6.93 10.69 0.93
N LEU A 228 8.18 10.41 0.59
CA LEU A 228 8.57 9.33 -0.32
C LEU A 228 8.23 7.94 0.25
N TYR A 229 8.43 7.72 1.54
CA TYR A 229 8.08 6.46 2.19
C TYR A 229 6.56 6.21 2.14
N HIS A 230 5.75 7.25 2.36
CA HIS A 230 4.29 7.11 2.38
C HIS A 230 3.72 6.90 0.96
N GLU A 231 4.34 7.48 -0.07
CA GLU A 231 3.96 7.20 -1.48
C GLU A 231 4.31 5.77 -1.92
N GLN A 232 5.46 5.23 -1.50
CA GLN A 232 5.87 3.85 -1.80
C GLN A 232 4.92 2.83 -1.12
N LEU A 233 4.71 2.96 0.20
CA LEU A 233 3.72 2.18 0.95
C LEU A 233 2.32 2.29 0.33
N ALA A 234 1.88 3.50 -0.05
CA ALA A 234 0.56 3.70 -0.62
C ALA A 234 0.39 3.03 -1.99
N PHE A 235 1.48 2.85 -2.74
CA PHE A 235 1.46 2.13 -4.01
C PHE A 235 1.34 0.63 -3.80
N VAL A 236 2.24 0.04 -3.02
CA VAL A 236 2.25 -1.42 -2.81
C VAL A 236 0.99 -1.87 -2.07
N LEU A 237 0.62 -1.23 -0.95
CA LEU A 237 -0.60 -1.58 -0.22
C LEU A 237 -1.88 -1.28 -1.01
N GLY A 238 -1.83 -0.28 -1.91
CA GLY A 238 -2.92 0.01 -2.85
C GLY A 238 -3.10 -1.08 -3.92
N HIS A 239 -2.00 -1.63 -4.44
CA HIS A 239 -2.00 -2.77 -5.38
C HIS A 239 -2.60 -4.02 -4.72
N GLU A 240 -2.14 -4.38 -3.52
CA GLU A 240 -2.68 -5.51 -2.76
C GLU A 240 -4.17 -5.31 -2.40
N LEU A 241 -4.59 -4.09 -2.02
CA LEU A 241 -6.01 -3.77 -1.83
C LEU A 241 -6.83 -3.97 -3.12
N GLY A 242 -6.24 -3.68 -4.27
CA GLY A 242 -6.81 -3.96 -5.60
C GLY A 242 -7.13 -5.44 -5.78
N HIS A 243 -6.16 -6.32 -5.51
CA HIS A 243 -6.32 -7.79 -5.57
C HIS A 243 -7.46 -8.32 -4.69
N HIS A 244 -7.74 -7.66 -3.56
CA HIS A 244 -8.93 -7.94 -2.77
C HIS A 244 -10.20 -7.32 -3.34
N HIS A 245 -10.29 -6.00 -3.50
CA HIS A 245 -11.57 -5.35 -3.81
C HIS A 245 -12.06 -5.59 -5.26
N LEU A 246 -11.16 -5.92 -6.19
CA LEU A 246 -11.51 -6.39 -7.54
C LEU A 246 -11.91 -7.88 -7.54
N GLY A 247 -11.56 -8.63 -6.49
CA GLY A 247 -11.93 -10.03 -6.32
C GLY A 247 -10.93 -11.04 -6.89
N HIS A 248 -9.72 -10.62 -7.26
CA HIS A 248 -8.68 -11.51 -7.81
C HIS A 248 -8.31 -12.65 -6.83
N THR A 249 -8.37 -12.36 -5.53
CA THR A 249 -8.18 -13.33 -4.42
C THR A 249 -9.41 -14.24 -4.18
N GLY A 250 -10.61 -13.83 -4.58
CA GLY A 250 -11.86 -14.58 -4.37
C GLY A 250 -12.44 -14.58 -2.94
N CYS A 251 -11.67 -14.21 -1.90
CA CYS A 251 -12.12 -14.23 -0.50
C CYS A 251 -12.65 -12.89 0.05
N ALA A 252 -12.27 -11.73 -0.52
CA ALA A 252 -12.65 -10.42 -0.01
C ALA A 252 -14.11 -10.03 -0.35
N ASN A 253 -15.07 -10.69 0.33
CA ASN A 253 -16.50 -10.57 0.11
C ASN A 253 -17.22 -9.76 1.22
N GLY A 254 -16.49 -8.90 1.93
CA GLY A 254 -17.01 -8.10 3.06
C GLY A 254 -17.22 -8.87 4.37
N GLN A 255 -16.77 -10.11 4.42
CA GLN A 255 -16.84 -11.00 5.58
C GLN A 255 -15.61 -10.77 6.48
N GLY A 256 -15.63 -9.70 7.29
CA GLY A 256 -14.60 -9.44 8.30
C GLY A 256 -14.74 -10.39 9.49
N GLY A 257 -13.70 -11.19 9.78
CA GLY A 257 -13.74 -12.15 10.89
C GLY A 257 -12.73 -13.30 10.82
N SER A 258 -11.46 -13.02 10.54
CA SER A 258 -10.39 -14.05 10.65
C SER A 258 -10.11 -14.40 12.12
N ARG A 259 -9.61 -15.63 12.35
CA ARG A 259 -9.03 -16.06 13.64
C ARG A 259 -7.63 -15.50 13.92
N GLY A 260 -7.07 -14.74 12.98
CA GLY A 260 -5.65 -14.44 12.89
C GLY A 260 -4.95 -15.41 11.94
N VAL A 261 -3.99 -14.90 11.17
CA VAL A 261 -3.19 -15.69 10.21
C VAL A 261 -2.00 -16.30 10.94
N THR A 262 -1.63 -17.53 10.61
CA THR A 262 -0.44 -18.18 11.18
C THR A 262 0.79 -18.01 10.27
N PRO A 263 2.02 -18.07 10.82
CA PRO A 263 3.24 -18.10 10.00
C PRO A 263 3.26 -19.26 8.98
N ALA A 264 2.49 -20.33 9.21
CA ALA A 264 2.38 -21.44 8.27
C ALA A 264 1.54 -21.07 7.03
N ASP A 265 0.51 -20.23 7.16
CA ASP A 265 -0.31 -19.75 6.04
C ASP A 265 0.51 -18.79 5.15
N LEU A 266 1.30 -17.95 5.81
CA LEU A 266 2.22 -16.99 5.21
C LEU A 266 3.35 -17.70 4.44
N GLY A 267 4.00 -18.69 5.07
CA GLY A 267 4.95 -19.58 4.40
C GLY A 267 4.36 -20.37 3.23
N ARG A 268 3.06 -20.73 3.29
CA ARG A 268 2.35 -21.33 2.14
C ARG A 268 2.13 -20.35 0.99
N MET A 269 2.04 -19.04 1.24
CA MET A 269 1.96 -18.04 0.16
C MET A 269 3.31 -17.75 -0.45
N LEU A 270 4.37 -17.61 0.36
CA LEU A 270 5.76 -17.52 -0.10
C LEU A 270 6.13 -18.69 -1.04
N SER A 271 5.65 -19.90 -0.75
CA SER A 271 5.85 -21.08 -1.63
C SER A 271 4.91 -21.16 -2.84
N ARG A 272 3.88 -20.31 -2.93
CA ARG A 272 2.90 -20.30 -4.03
C ARG A 272 3.17 -19.10 -4.93
N THR A 273 4.19 -19.22 -5.78
CA THR A 273 4.35 -18.34 -6.95
C THR A 273 3.02 -18.28 -7.70
N LEU A 274 2.35 -17.12 -7.67
CA LEU A 274 1.12 -16.93 -8.44
C LEU A 274 1.47 -17.13 -9.93
N PRO A 275 0.68 -17.92 -10.69
CA PRO A 275 1.06 -18.25 -12.05
C PRO A 275 1.16 -16.98 -12.90
N ILE A 276 2.30 -16.82 -13.56
CA ILE A 276 2.71 -15.66 -14.40
C ILE A 276 1.64 -15.26 -15.44
N PHE A 277 0.68 -16.14 -15.71
CA PHE A 277 -0.43 -15.98 -16.65
C PHE A 277 -1.58 -15.07 -16.20
N ASN A 278 -1.57 -14.50 -14.97
CA ASN A 278 -2.62 -13.57 -14.51
C ASN A 278 -2.30 -12.07 -14.70
N GLN A 279 -1.43 -11.74 -15.67
CA GLN A 279 -1.06 -10.36 -16.03
C GLN A 279 -2.23 -9.34 -16.10
N PRO A 280 -3.45 -9.67 -16.59
CA PRO A 280 -4.56 -8.71 -16.61
C PRO A 280 -5.00 -8.27 -15.21
N ASN A 281 -4.96 -9.16 -14.22
CA ASN A 281 -5.30 -8.85 -12.84
C ASN A 281 -4.21 -8.01 -12.17
N GLU A 282 -2.93 -8.26 -12.47
CA GLU A 282 -1.82 -7.43 -11.99
C GLU A 282 -1.91 -6.00 -12.52
N ILE A 283 -2.21 -5.84 -13.82
CA ILE A 283 -2.44 -4.53 -14.44
C ILE A 283 -3.68 -3.86 -13.84
N ALA A 284 -4.76 -4.60 -13.59
CA ALA A 284 -5.95 -4.05 -12.94
C ALA A 284 -5.71 -3.65 -11.48
N ALA A 285 -4.84 -4.37 -10.76
CA ALA A 285 -4.42 -4.04 -9.40
C ALA A 285 -3.51 -2.79 -9.39
N ASP A 286 -2.59 -2.62 -10.34
CA ASP A 286 -1.81 -1.39 -10.51
C ASP A 286 -2.74 -0.19 -10.80
N VAL A 287 -3.70 -0.35 -11.73
CA VAL A 287 -4.68 0.71 -12.06
C VAL A 287 -5.53 1.05 -10.83
N ALA A 288 -6.02 0.06 -10.09
CA ALA A 288 -6.80 0.30 -8.87
C ALA A 288 -5.97 0.96 -7.76
N GLY A 289 -4.76 0.45 -7.51
CA GLY A 289 -3.84 0.94 -6.49
C GLY A 289 -3.41 2.38 -6.74
N VAL A 290 -3.05 2.75 -7.97
CA VAL A 290 -2.70 4.14 -8.31
C VAL A 290 -3.90 5.08 -8.19
N ASN A 291 -5.10 4.66 -8.61
CA ASN A 291 -6.32 5.45 -8.38
C ASN A 291 -6.64 5.59 -6.87
N ASN A 292 -6.41 4.55 -6.07
CA ASN A 292 -6.63 4.58 -4.62
C ASN A 292 -5.61 5.45 -3.90
N LEU A 293 -4.33 5.35 -4.26
CA LEU A 293 -3.22 6.19 -3.79
C LEU A 293 -3.54 7.67 -4.03
N LEU A 294 -3.88 8.04 -5.27
CA LEU A 294 -4.14 9.43 -5.63
C LEU A 294 -5.43 9.94 -4.96
N ALA A 295 -6.47 9.11 -4.81
CA ALA A 295 -7.68 9.44 -4.06
C ALA A 295 -7.43 9.60 -2.54
N ALA A 296 -6.42 8.92 -1.98
CA ALA A 296 -5.99 9.09 -0.59
C ALA A 296 -5.11 10.34 -0.43
N GLY A 297 -4.10 10.50 -1.30
CA GLY A 297 -3.21 11.66 -1.36
C GLY A 297 -3.96 12.97 -1.52
N ALA A 298 -5.00 13.02 -2.36
CA ALA A 298 -5.84 14.19 -2.54
C ALA A 298 -6.65 14.61 -1.28
N ARG A 299 -6.84 13.69 -0.32
CA ARG A 299 -7.51 13.95 0.97
C ARG A 299 -6.55 14.32 2.10
N GLN A 300 -5.24 14.20 1.90
CA GLN A 300 -4.25 14.59 2.90
C GLN A 300 -4.27 16.11 3.12
N GLN A 301 -4.15 16.53 4.38
CA GLN A 301 -4.11 17.95 4.77
C GLN A 301 -2.71 18.57 4.61
N GLY A 302 -1.66 17.74 4.61
CA GLY A 302 -0.28 18.14 4.37
C GLY A 302 0.17 17.83 2.95
N TYR A 303 1.30 17.14 2.79
CA TYR A 303 1.77 16.65 1.49
C TYR A 303 0.75 15.69 0.86
N ARG A 304 0.43 15.93 -0.42
CA ARG A 304 -0.47 15.08 -1.21
C ARG A 304 0.33 14.03 -1.96
N TRP A 305 0.02 12.76 -1.71
CA TRP A 305 0.66 11.63 -2.38
C TRP A 305 0.44 11.65 -3.89
N THR A 306 1.51 11.36 -4.61
CA THR A 306 1.60 11.23 -6.08
C THR A 306 2.09 9.83 -6.45
N GLU A 307 2.07 9.50 -7.75
CA GLU A 307 2.69 8.28 -8.25
C GLU A 307 4.24 8.26 -8.16
N GLY A 308 4.87 9.30 -7.57
CA GLY A 308 6.31 9.39 -7.38
C GLY A 308 6.91 8.18 -6.67
N GLY A 309 6.35 7.79 -5.53
CA GLY A 309 6.71 6.56 -4.82
C GLY A 309 6.53 5.29 -5.64
N ALA A 310 5.45 5.17 -6.43
CA ALA A 310 5.25 4.03 -7.32
C ALA A 310 6.36 3.92 -8.38
N MET A 311 6.70 5.05 -9.01
CA MET A 311 7.79 5.12 -9.99
C MET A 311 9.17 4.89 -9.36
N LEU A 312 9.34 5.26 -8.08
CA LEU A 312 10.54 5.05 -7.28
C LEU A 312 10.73 3.56 -6.92
N THR A 313 9.73 2.90 -6.33
CA THR A 313 9.75 1.46 -6.02
C THR A 313 9.99 0.63 -7.29
N LEU A 314 9.21 0.88 -8.36
CA LEU A 314 9.36 0.15 -9.62
C LEU A 314 10.70 0.45 -10.32
N GLY A 315 11.19 1.68 -10.26
CA GLY A 315 12.48 2.08 -10.84
C GLY A 315 13.68 1.46 -10.12
N PHE A 316 13.60 1.31 -8.80
CA PHE A 316 14.59 0.63 -7.98
C PHE A 316 14.71 -0.86 -8.34
N PHE A 317 13.60 -1.61 -8.30
CA PHE A 317 13.61 -3.04 -8.62
C PHE A 317 14.03 -3.29 -10.08
N ALA A 318 13.52 -2.53 -11.05
CA ALA A 318 13.97 -2.61 -12.46
C ALA A 318 15.47 -2.37 -12.65
N SER A 319 16.08 -1.54 -11.80
CA SER A 319 17.50 -1.21 -11.87
C SER A 319 18.37 -2.21 -11.09
N LEU A 320 17.80 -2.88 -10.07
CA LEU A 320 18.45 -3.95 -9.34
C LEU A 320 18.59 -5.21 -10.21
N ASP A 321 17.49 -5.70 -10.79
CA ASP A 321 17.46 -6.84 -11.73
C ASP A 321 18.52 -6.69 -12.84
N GLN A 322 18.55 -5.52 -13.49
CA GLN A 322 19.54 -5.19 -14.53
C GLN A 322 21.01 -5.26 -14.09
N LEU A 323 21.29 -5.13 -12.78
CA LEU A 323 22.64 -5.16 -12.21
C LEU A 323 22.95 -6.48 -11.51
N THR A 324 22.01 -7.43 -11.47
CA THR A 324 22.16 -8.73 -10.78
C THR A 324 22.08 -9.91 -11.76
N PRO A 325 23.22 -10.52 -12.17
CA PRO A 325 23.23 -11.59 -13.18
C PRO A 325 22.67 -12.94 -12.68
N ALA A 326 22.40 -13.05 -11.38
CA ALA A 326 21.47 -14.00 -10.81
C ALA A 326 20.41 -13.19 -10.07
N THR A 327 19.13 -13.50 -10.30
CA THR A 327 18.01 -12.83 -9.62
C THR A 327 18.28 -12.79 -8.12
N ILE A 328 18.36 -11.59 -7.54
CA ILE A 328 18.36 -11.45 -6.09
C ILE A 328 16.90 -11.61 -5.69
N LEU A 329 16.54 -12.87 -5.42
CA LEU A 329 15.17 -13.40 -5.29
C LEU A 329 14.38 -12.79 -4.12
N PHE A 330 14.12 -11.49 -4.18
CA PHE A 330 13.02 -10.84 -3.51
C PHE A 330 11.72 -11.42 -4.08
N ALA A 331 10.82 -11.90 -3.23
CA ALA A 331 9.59 -12.53 -3.68
C ALA A 331 8.71 -11.58 -4.53
N PHE A 332 8.83 -10.26 -4.33
CA PHE A 332 8.16 -9.23 -5.14
C PHE A 332 8.35 -9.40 -6.66
N GLU A 333 9.57 -9.67 -7.12
CA GLU A 333 9.90 -9.82 -8.55
C GLU A 333 9.46 -11.18 -9.12
N GLN A 334 9.13 -12.15 -8.25
CA GLN A 334 8.64 -13.47 -8.64
C GLN A 334 7.11 -13.55 -8.66
N THR A 335 6.43 -12.75 -7.84
CA THR A 335 4.96 -12.73 -7.73
C THR A 335 4.29 -11.71 -8.64
N HIS A 336 5.01 -10.67 -9.07
CA HIS A 336 4.48 -9.56 -9.86
C HIS A 336 5.08 -9.48 -11.28
N PRO A 337 4.45 -8.74 -12.21
CA PRO A 337 5.05 -8.43 -13.51
C PRO A 337 6.34 -7.60 -13.35
N HIS A 338 7.29 -7.80 -14.27
CA HIS A 338 8.56 -7.07 -14.26
C HIS A 338 8.33 -5.54 -14.21
N PRO A 339 9.02 -4.77 -13.34
CA PRO A 339 8.61 -3.38 -13.05
C PRO A 339 8.59 -2.42 -14.26
N LEU A 340 9.42 -2.66 -15.28
CA LEU A 340 9.39 -1.88 -16.54
C LEU A 340 8.09 -2.04 -17.34
N LEU A 341 7.32 -3.11 -17.13
CA LEU A 341 5.99 -3.31 -17.73
C LEU A 341 4.91 -2.54 -16.96
N ARG A 342 5.10 -2.35 -15.64
CA ARG A 342 4.18 -1.67 -14.73
C ARG A 342 4.29 -0.15 -14.80
N GLN A 343 5.51 0.38 -14.96
CA GLN A 343 5.77 1.84 -15.02
C GLN A 343 4.89 2.61 -16.02
N PRO A 344 4.68 2.17 -17.29
CA PRO A 344 3.77 2.85 -18.22
C PRO A 344 2.31 2.86 -17.75
N VAL A 345 1.85 1.75 -17.15
CA VAL A 345 0.47 1.61 -16.62
C VAL A 345 0.26 2.58 -15.46
N VAL A 346 1.20 2.62 -14.51
CA VAL A 346 1.20 3.57 -13.38
C VAL A 346 1.14 5.01 -13.89
N GLN A 347 2.05 5.38 -14.80
CA GLN A 347 2.14 6.75 -15.28
C GLN A 347 0.92 7.17 -16.12
N GLN A 348 0.38 6.27 -16.96
CA GLN A 348 -0.85 6.51 -17.72
C GLN A 348 -2.07 6.64 -16.80
N THR A 349 -2.17 5.81 -15.76
CA THR A 349 -3.25 5.88 -14.77
C THR A 349 -3.21 7.21 -14.02
N ALA A 350 -2.04 7.62 -13.54
CA ALA A 350 -1.90 8.90 -12.84
C ALA A 350 -2.17 10.11 -13.74
N ASN A 351 -1.72 10.08 -15.00
CA ASN A 351 -2.08 11.09 -16.01
C ASN A 351 -3.60 11.14 -16.23
N THR A 352 -4.27 9.99 -16.30
CA THR A 352 -5.72 9.89 -16.48
C THR A 352 -6.48 10.44 -15.27
N TRP A 353 -6.10 10.04 -14.06
CA TRP A 353 -6.66 10.55 -12.80
C TRP A 353 -6.51 12.07 -12.70
N ARG A 354 -5.33 12.61 -13.05
CA ARG A 354 -5.07 14.06 -13.05
C ARG A 354 -5.87 14.83 -14.11
N MET A 355 -6.28 14.19 -15.22
CA MET A 355 -7.18 14.81 -16.20
C MET A 355 -8.66 14.79 -15.78
N THR A 356 -9.11 13.82 -14.98
CA THR A 356 -10.52 13.70 -14.57
C THR A 356 -10.82 14.03 -13.11
N GLY A 357 -9.80 14.39 -12.31
CA GLY A 357 -9.93 14.55 -10.86
C GLY A 357 -10.31 13.25 -10.14
N GLY A 358 -9.95 12.10 -10.72
CA GLY A 358 -10.37 10.77 -10.24
C GLY A 358 -11.82 10.37 -10.61
N ALA A 359 -12.55 11.18 -11.39
CA ALA A 359 -13.83 10.76 -11.93
C ALA A 359 -13.62 9.65 -13.00
N PRO A 360 -14.52 8.64 -13.09
CA PRO A 360 -14.42 7.60 -14.10
C PRO A 360 -14.62 8.20 -15.50
N VAL A 361 -13.62 8.07 -16.37
CA VAL A 361 -13.65 8.61 -17.75
C VAL A 361 -14.79 8.03 -18.59
N PHE A 362 -15.30 6.86 -18.21
CA PHE A 362 -16.44 6.20 -18.84
C PHE A 362 -17.46 5.75 -17.78
N THR A 363 -18.49 6.56 -17.56
CA THR A 363 -19.80 6.02 -17.17
C THR A 363 -20.42 5.35 -18.40
N PHE A 364 -20.36 4.02 -18.48
CA PHE A 364 -21.16 3.29 -19.46
C PHE A 364 -22.65 3.58 -19.22
N PRO A 365 -23.41 4.02 -20.24
CA PRO A 365 -24.81 4.35 -20.07
C PRO A 365 -25.66 3.08 -19.92
N GLY A 366 -26.04 2.77 -18.69
CA GLY A 366 -27.16 1.89 -18.38
C GLY A 366 -26.83 0.40 -18.17
N PHE A 367 -26.41 0.06 -16.95
CA PHE A 367 -26.79 -1.21 -16.31
C PHE A 367 -27.44 -0.94 -14.94
N GLY A 368 -28.49 -0.11 -14.95
CA GLY A 368 -29.48 -0.05 -13.86
C GLY A 368 -30.64 -0.99 -14.22
N GLY A 369 -30.87 -2.02 -13.40
CA GLY A 369 -31.92 -3.03 -13.58
C GLY A 369 -31.91 -4.05 -12.46
#